data_AF-A0A520I6K6-F1
#
_entry.id   AF-A0A520I6K6-F1
#
_cell.length_a   1.000
_cell.length_b   1.000
_cell.length_c   1.000
_cell.angle_alpha   90.00
_cell.angle_beta   90.00
_cell.angle_gamma   90.00
#
_symmetry.space_group_name_H-M   'P 1'
#
loop_
_entity.id
_entity.type
_entity.pdbx_description
1 polymer ?
#
loop_
_entity_poly.entity_id
_entity_poly.type
_entity_poly.pdbx_seq_one_letter_code
_entity_poly.pdbx_strand_id
1 'polypeptide(L)'
;MRPPVGHRRGRGEAVADRPALIYLPAHRRRGAHMDIQIDRPDVEHAIHRLSELRGQSPVDTVGQVMLGELSKELDLRARLSPERLAWLEDIRKLQAHIRTLPVLDDRSPDEMLYDADGLPK
;
A
#
# COMPACT_ATOMS: atom_id res chain seq x y z
N MET A 1 -35.60 -21.17 -74.00
CA MET A 1 -36.46 -20.60 -72.94
C MET A 1 -36.88 -21.69 -71.96
N ARG A 2 -36.36 -21.63 -70.73
CA ARG A 2 -36.89 -22.18 -69.46
C ARG A 2 -35.97 -21.69 -68.32
N PRO A 3 -36.49 -21.43 -67.10
CA PRO A 3 -35.84 -20.61 -66.09
C PRO A 3 -34.95 -21.44 -65.14
N PRO A 4 -34.05 -20.82 -64.35
CA PRO A 4 -33.45 -21.47 -63.20
C PRO A 4 -34.40 -21.46 -61.99
N VAL A 5 -34.49 -22.65 -61.39
CA VAL A 5 -35.15 -23.02 -60.15
C VAL A 5 -34.37 -22.43 -58.96
N GLY A 6 -35.09 -21.84 -58.00
CA GLY A 6 -34.52 -21.12 -56.88
C GLY A 6 -34.02 -21.98 -55.73
N HIS A 7 -33.41 -21.34 -54.72
CA HIS A 7 -33.28 -21.87 -53.37
C HIS A 7 -33.57 -20.78 -52.33
N ARG A 8 -34.46 -21.13 -51.41
CA ARG A 8 -34.97 -20.36 -50.28
C ARG A 8 -33.83 -20.03 -49.31
N ARG A 9 -33.70 -18.77 -48.89
CA ARG A 9 -32.93 -18.41 -47.69
C ARG A 9 -33.68 -18.89 -46.46
N GLY A 10 -33.19 -19.97 -45.85
CA GLY A 10 -33.51 -20.36 -44.49
C GLY A 10 -33.05 -19.27 -43.53
N ARG A 11 -34.01 -18.70 -42.79
CA ARG A 11 -33.81 -17.80 -41.67
C ARG A 11 -33.89 -18.69 -40.41
N GLY A 12 -32.79 -18.80 -39.68
CA GLY A 12 -32.70 -19.52 -38.39
C GLY A 12 -31.34 -19.21 -37.81
N GLU A 13 -31.23 -18.17 -36.99
CA GLU A 13 -31.36 -18.23 -35.52
C GLU A 13 -29.95 -18.03 -34.95
N ALA A 14 -29.56 -16.75 -34.85
CA ALA A 14 -28.34 -16.35 -34.18
C ALA A 14 -28.54 -16.56 -32.67
N VAL A 15 -28.00 -17.67 -32.17
CA VAL A 15 -27.88 -17.91 -30.73
C VAL A 15 -26.90 -16.87 -30.21
N ALA A 16 -27.44 -15.89 -29.50
CA ALA A 16 -26.66 -14.88 -28.79
C ALA A 16 -25.79 -15.58 -27.75
N ASP A 17 -24.48 -15.47 -27.96
CA ASP A 17 -23.43 -15.88 -27.04
C ASP A 17 -23.58 -15.09 -25.73
N ARG A 18 -24.23 -15.70 -24.75
CA ARG A 18 -24.34 -15.15 -23.39
C ARG A 18 -23.05 -15.51 -22.65
N PRO A 19 -22.28 -14.56 -22.13
CA PRO A 19 -21.13 -14.91 -21.30
C PRO A 19 -21.64 -15.66 -20.08
N ALA A 20 -21.12 -16.87 -19.88
CA ALA A 20 -21.35 -17.66 -18.69
C ALA A 20 -21.01 -16.80 -17.46
N LEU A 21 -22.03 -16.45 -16.67
CA LEU A 21 -21.87 -15.96 -15.31
C LEU A 21 -21.22 -17.10 -14.52
N ILE A 22 -19.89 -17.08 -14.46
CA ILE A 22 -19.12 -17.94 -13.58
C ILE A 22 -19.47 -17.50 -12.16
N TYR A 23 -20.38 -18.26 -11.55
CA TYR A 23 -20.60 -18.23 -10.11
C TYR A 23 -19.33 -18.76 -9.44
N LEU A 24 -18.40 -17.86 -9.11
CA LEU A 24 -17.30 -18.18 -8.22
C LEU A 24 -17.91 -18.37 -6.83
N PRO A 25 -17.79 -19.56 -6.21
CA PRO A 25 -18.26 -19.74 -4.84
C PRO A 25 -17.50 -18.78 -3.94
N ALA A 26 -18.24 -18.10 -3.05
CA ALA A 26 -17.68 -17.27 -2.01
C ALA A 26 -16.69 -18.11 -1.18
N HIS A 27 -15.40 -17.97 -1.49
CA HIS A 27 -14.35 -18.45 -0.62
C HIS A 27 -14.46 -17.64 0.67
N ARG A 28 -15.15 -18.22 1.67
CA ARG A 28 -14.98 -17.87 3.08
C ARG A 28 -13.49 -18.03 3.36
N ARG A 29 -12.72 -16.96 3.20
CA ARG A 29 -11.32 -16.90 3.63
C ARG A 29 -11.36 -17.23 5.12
N ARG A 30 -10.94 -18.45 5.47
CA ARG A 30 -10.51 -18.77 6.83
C ARG A 30 -9.49 -17.69 7.16
N GLY A 31 -9.82 -16.83 8.11
CA GLY A 31 -8.93 -15.78 8.57
C GLY A 31 -7.62 -16.44 8.95
N ALA A 32 -6.57 -16.17 8.18
CA ALA A 32 -5.23 -16.36 8.68
C ALA A 32 -5.13 -15.38 9.85
N HIS A 33 -5.12 -15.89 11.07
CA HIS A 33 -4.70 -15.10 12.22
C HIS A 33 -3.26 -14.68 11.92
N MET A 34 -3.06 -13.44 11.45
CA MET A 34 -1.74 -12.82 11.46
C MET A 34 -1.45 -12.54 12.93
N ASP A 35 -0.71 -13.44 13.56
CA ASP A 35 -0.10 -13.18 14.86
C ASP A 35 1.20 -12.43 14.61
N ILE A 36 1.10 -11.12 14.36
CA ILE A 36 2.26 -10.24 14.32
C ILE A 36 2.61 -9.95 15.78
N GLN A 37 3.66 -10.59 16.29
CA GLN A 37 4.19 -10.28 17.61
C GLN A 37 5.00 -8.99 17.54
N ILE A 38 4.63 -8.03 18.37
CA ILE A 38 5.28 -6.71 18.45
C ILE A 38 6.02 -6.65 19.78
N ASP A 39 7.33 -6.90 19.75
CA ASP A 39 8.20 -6.92 20.95
C ASP A 39 8.50 -5.51 21.50
N ARG A 40 7.66 -4.53 21.16
CA ARG A 40 7.84 -3.11 21.44
C ARG A 40 6.55 -2.54 22.05
N PRO A 41 6.51 -2.33 23.38
CA PRO A 41 5.27 -1.96 24.07
C PRO A 41 4.75 -0.57 23.66
N ASP A 42 5.65 0.33 23.27
CA ASP A 42 5.31 1.65 22.73
C ASP A 42 4.53 1.55 21.40
N VAL A 43 4.94 0.62 20.53
CA VAL A 43 4.30 0.39 19.23
C VAL A 43 2.93 -0.28 19.40
N GLU A 44 2.83 -1.28 20.28
CA GLU A 44 1.56 -1.93 20.61
C GLU A 44 0.54 -0.90 21.12
N HIS A 45 0.95 -0.05 22.07
CA HIS A 45 0.08 1.00 22.60
C HIS A 45 -0.39 1.98 21.51
N ALA A 46 0.51 2.38 20.61
CA ALA A 46 0.16 3.25 19.49
C ALA A 46 -0.85 2.61 18.53
N ILE A 47 -0.73 1.31 18.25
CA ILE A 47 -1.68 0.58 17.40
C ILE A 47 -3.05 0.52 18.05
N HIS A 48 -3.13 0.17 19.34
CA HIS A 48 -4.39 0.15 20.07
C HIS A 48 -5.04 1.52 20.12
N ARG A 49 -4.27 2.57 20.38
CA ARG A 49 -4.81 3.94 20.42
C ARG A 49 -5.34 4.38 19.06
N LEU A 50 -4.64 4.05 17.99
CA LEU A 50 -5.06 4.38 16.63
C LEU A 50 -6.31 3.60 16.22
N SER A 51 -6.41 2.34 16.63
CA SER A 51 -7.58 1.49 16.31
C SER A 51 -8.83 1.96 17.04
N GLU A 52 -8.71 2.37 18.31
CA GLU A 52 -9.78 3.03 19.07
C GLU A 52 -10.30 4.28 18.36
N LEU A 53 -9.39 5.18 17.96
CA LEU A 53 -9.74 6.43 17.28
C LEU A 53 -10.45 6.20 15.94
N ARG A 54 -10.15 5.09 15.26
CA ARG A 54 -10.74 4.73 13.97
C ARG A 54 -11.97 3.84 14.07
N GLY A 55 -12.28 3.31 15.26
CA GLY A 55 -13.34 2.32 15.45
C GLY A 55 -13.10 1.02 14.69
N GLN A 56 -11.84 0.61 14.55
CA GLN A 56 -11.41 -0.57 13.79
C GLN A 56 -10.73 -1.58 14.71
N SER A 57 -10.57 -2.83 14.25
CA SER A 57 -9.71 -3.77 14.96
C SER A 57 -8.23 -3.35 14.84
N PRO A 58 -7.37 -3.69 15.82
CA PRO A 58 -5.93 -3.48 15.72
C PRO A 58 -5.32 -4.07 14.42
N VAL A 59 -5.78 -5.27 14.03
CA VAL A 59 -5.31 -5.95 12.81
C VAL A 59 -5.70 -5.19 11.55
N ASP A 60 -6.95 -4.73 11.45
CA ASP A 60 -7.40 -3.94 10.30
C ASP A 60 -6.67 -2.60 10.24
N THR A 61 -6.40 -2.01 11.39
CA THR A 61 -5.65 -0.75 11.51
C THR A 61 -4.23 -0.91 10.97
N VAL A 62 -3.52 -1.96 11.41
CA VAL A 62 -2.17 -2.29 10.91
C VAL A 62 -2.23 -2.58 9.41
N GLY A 63 -3.16 -3.41 8.97
CA GLY A 63 -3.32 -3.76 7.55
C GLY A 63 -3.55 -2.54 6.68
N GLN A 64 -4.46 -1.64 7.08
CA GLN A 64 -4.76 -0.42 6.34
C GLN A 64 -3.57 0.53 6.28
N VAL A 65 -2.85 0.71 7.40
CA VAL A 65 -1.64 1.55 7.43
C VAL A 65 -0.56 0.96 6.52
N MET A 66 -0.26 -0.34 6.64
CA MET A 66 0.76 -1.00 5.83
C MET A 66 0.43 -0.95 4.33
N LEU A 67 -0.82 -1.22 3.95
CA LEU A 67 -1.25 -1.13 2.55
C LEU A 67 -1.17 0.32 2.03
N GLY A 68 -1.56 1.30 2.84
CA GLY A 68 -1.46 2.71 2.49
C GLY A 68 -0.02 3.16 2.25
N GLU A 69 0.89 2.82 3.16
CA GLU A 69 2.31 3.15 3.00
C GLU A 69 2.96 2.42 1.83
N LEU A 70 2.64 1.14 1.63
CA LEU A 70 3.12 0.39 0.46
C LEU A 70 2.62 1.00 -0.85
N SER A 71 1.34 1.37 -0.92
CA SER A 71 0.77 2.01 -2.11
C SER A 71 1.50 3.31 -2.44
N LYS A 72 1.74 4.16 -1.43
CA LYS A 72 2.49 5.41 -1.61
C LYS A 72 3.90 5.17 -2.13
N GLU A 73 4.61 4.18 -1.56
CA GLU A 73 5.96 3.83 -2.00
C GLU A 73 5.97 3.31 -3.44
N LEU A 74 5.03 2.44 -3.81
CA LEU A 74 4.92 1.91 -5.17
C LEU A 74 4.57 3.00 -6.18
N ASP A 75 3.61 3.87 -5.85
CA ASP A 75 3.22 5.00 -6.69
C ASP A 75 4.38 5.98 -6.89
N LEU A 76 5.13 6.28 -5.83
CA LEU A 76 6.33 7.10 -5.91
C LEU A 76 7.34 6.45 -6.87
N ARG A 77 7.62 5.17 -6.69
CA ARG A 77 8.60 4.47 -7.52
C ARG A 77 8.20 4.41 -9.00
N ALA A 78 6.91 4.21 -9.28
CA ALA A 78 6.39 4.16 -10.64
C ALA A 78 6.53 5.49 -11.39
N ARG A 79 6.57 6.62 -10.67
CA ARG A 79 6.66 7.97 -11.25
C ARG A 79 8.09 8.47 -11.43
N LEU A 80 9.08 7.80 -10.82
CA LEU A 80 10.45 8.28 -10.81
C LEU A 80 11.29 7.65 -11.92
N SER A 81 12.26 8.42 -12.42
CA SER A 81 13.28 7.88 -13.31
C SER A 81 14.20 6.91 -12.56
N PRO A 82 14.87 5.97 -13.26
CA PRO A 82 15.83 5.06 -12.65
C PRO A 82 16.95 5.78 -11.86
N GLU A 83 17.42 6.92 -12.36
CA GLU A 83 18.43 7.75 -11.70
C GLU A 83 17.91 8.31 -10.36
N ARG A 84 16.66 8.78 -10.32
CA ARG A 84 16.05 9.29 -9.08
C ARG A 84 15.78 8.17 -8.08
N LEU A 85 15.43 6.98 -8.55
CA LEU A 85 15.29 5.80 -7.70
C LEU A 85 16.62 5.42 -7.05
N ALA A 86 17.71 5.38 -7.83
CA ALA A 86 19.05 5.09 -7.30
C ALA A 86 19.46 6.13 -6.25
N TRP A 87 19.23 7.42 -6.52
CA TRP A 87 19.52 8.49 -5.57
C TRP A 87 18.73 8.37 -4.26
N LEU A 88 17.45 7.99 -4.31
CA LEU A 88 16.66 7.73 -3.10
C LEU A 88 17.19 6.54 -2.29
N GLU A 89 17.63 5.49 -2.98
CA GLU A 89 18.23 4.33 -2.33
C GLU A 89 19.53 4.69 -1.61
N ASP A 90 20.35 5.55 -2.22
CA ASP A 90 21.58 6.05 -1.60
C ASP A 90 21.29 6.91 -0.36
N ILE A 91 20.27 7.77 -0.41
CA ILE A 91 19.81 8.52 0.76
C ILE A 91 19.37 7.58 1.88
N ARG A 92 18.61 6.53 1.56
CA ARG A 92 18.13 5.55 2.56
C ARG A 92 19.28 4.82 3.24
N LYS A 93 20.29 4.40 2.47
CA LYS A 93 21.51 3.79 3.02
C LYS A 93 22.25 4.75 3.94
N LEU A 94 22.38 6.02 3.55
CA LEU A 94 23.02 7.03 4.36
C LEU A 94 22.25 7.27 5.67
N GLN A 95 20.93 7.41 5.62
CA GLN A 95 20.09 7.57 6.81
C GLN A 95 20.17 6.36 7.75
N ALA A 96 20.16 5.15 7.19
CA ALA A 96 20.31 3.92 7.98
C ALA A 96 21.66 3.90 8.70
N HIS A 97 22.73 4.28 8.01
CA HIS A 97 24.05 4.40 8.61
C HIS A 97 24.09 5.46 9.71
N ILE A 98 23.57 6.67 9.47
CA ILE A 98 23.53 7.76 10.47
C ILE A 98 22.82 7.32 11.75
N ARG A 99 21.72 6.56 11.65
CA ARG A 99 20.98 6.04 12.82
C ARG A 99 21.78 5.06 13.67
N THR A 100 22.85 4.47 13.15
CA THR A 100 23.76 3.58 13.90
C THR A 100 24.88 4.33 14.61
N LEU A 101 25.08 5.61 14.31
CA LEU A 101 26.14 6.40 14.93
C LEU A 101 25.77 6.77 16.38
N PRO A 102 26.76 6.84 17.29
CA PRO A 102 26.50 7.29 18.65
C PRO A 102 26.07 8.75 18.65
N VAL A 103 25.09 9.08 19.49
CA VAL A 103 24.68 10.47 19.74
C VAL A 103 25.77 11.12 20.59
N LEU A 104 26.41 12.17 20.06
CA LEU A 104 27.49 12.89 20.74
C LEU A 104 26.98 14.03 21.64
N ASP A 105 25.83 14.59 21.28
CA ASP A 105 25.15 15.68 21.98
C ASP A 105 23.65 15.38 21.91
N ASP A 106 23.02 15.26 23.07
CA ASP A 106 21.60 14.91 23.22
C ASP A 106 20.68 16.13 23.18
N ARG A 107 21.25 17.33 23.15
CA ARG A 107 20.49 18.56 22.96
C ARG A 107 19.79 18.55 21.62
N SER A 108 18.59 19.09 21.63
CA SER A 108 17.84 19.33 20.39
C SER A 108 18.58 20.36 19.51
N PRO A 109 18.37 20.33 18.19
CA PRO A 109 18.93 21.32 17.28
C PRO A 109 18.62 22.77 17.71
N ASP A 110 17.43 23.00 18.26
CA ASP A 110 17.01 24.33 18.69
C ASP A 110 17.79 24.80 19.93
N GLU A 111 18.03 23.92 20.91
CA GLU A 111 18.87 24.25 22.08
C GLU A 111 20.34 24.50 21.71
N MET A 112 20.80 23.86 20.63
CA MET A 112 22.14 24.09 20.07
C MET A 112 22.24 25.45 19.37
N LEU A 113 21.21 25.85 18.63
CA LEU A 113 21.20 27.05 17.78
C LEU A 113 20.75 28.31 18.51
N TYR A 114 19.85 28.19 19.49
CA TYR A 114 19.21 29.32 20.16
C TYR A 114 19.45 29.28 21.68
N ASP A 115 19.46 30.45 22.31
CA ASP A 115 19.44 30.60 23.77
C ASP A 115 18.02 30.48 24.35
N ALA A 116 17.90 30.67 25.67
CA ALA A 116 16.62 30.54 26.37
C ALA A 116 15.58 31.58 25.92
N ASP A 117 16.02 32.70 25.36
CA ASP A 117 15.17 33.77 24.83
C ASP A 117 14.85 33.56 23.34
N GLY A 118 15.34 32.47 22.73
CA GLY A 118 15.13 32.12 21.33
C GLY A 118 16.03 32.91 20.37
N LEU A 119 17.07 33.58 20.87
CA LEU A 119 18.01 34.32 20.05
C LEU A 119 19.13 33.40 19.57
N PRO A 120 19.59 33.55 18.30
CA PRO A 120 20.74 32.80 17.80
C PRO A 120 21.97 33.05 18.68
N LYS A 121 22.67 31.98 19.05
CA LYS A 121 23.95 32.05 19.77
C LYS A 121 25.12 32.41 18.86
#